data_AF-A0A8T4EGW6-F1
#
_entry.id   AF-A0A8T4EGW6-F1
#
_cell.length_a   1.000
_cell.length_b   1.000
_cell.length_c   1.000
_cell.angle_alpha   90.00
_cell.angle_beta   90.00
_cell.angle_gamma   90.00
#
_symmetry.space_group_name_H-M   'P 1'
#
loop_
_entity.id
_entity.type
_entity.pdbx_description
1 polymer ?
#
loop_
_entity_poly.entity_id
_entity_poly.type
_entity_poly.pdbx_seq_one_letter_code
_entity_poly.pdbx_strand_id
1 'polypeptide(L)'
;MSTTQIEDIFKKQIDVEQKTLDKLVKLEEEAKETAVRLAFMDLRLDTWKHIKFLEGMIELLTTTPCDEWSAKVGRYAGRIKLERELEALVKDEGKMVSLLDQALNKINDPIAKLLLQHMKDEEKSHSTDLGKLVHLIKQAPLQTKKGQKGTDIVCDPE
;
A
#
# COMPACT_ATOMS: atom_id res chain seq x y z
N MET A 1 -22.56 -3.21 2.04
CA MET A 1 -22.34 -1.81 1.60
C MET A 1 -22.16 -1.85 0.10
N SER A 2 -22.87 -1.02 -0.67
CA SER A 2 -22.73 -1.02 -2.13
C SER A 2 -21.40 -0.38 -2.55
N THR A 3 -20.86 -0.75 -3.72
CA THR A 3 -19.64 -0.15 -4.29
C THR A 3 -19.71 1.38 -4.32
N THR A 4 -20.88 1.93 -4.66
CA THR A 4 -21.15 3.38 -4.67
C THR A 4 -21.04 4.02 -3.28
N GLN A 5 -21.46 3.33 -2.21
CA GLN A 5 -21.33 3.84 -0.84
C GLN A 5 -19.87 3.87 -0.37
N ILE A 6 -19.07 2.88 -0.78
CA ILE A 6 -17.64 2.82 -0.46
C ILE A 6 -16.89 3.91 -1.22
N GLU A 7 -17.19 4.10 -2.50
CA GLU A 7 -16.61 5.16 -3.32
C GLU A 7 -16.89 6.55 -2.74
N ASP A 8 -18.12 6.83 -2.29
CA ASP A 8 -18.47 8.11 -1.65
C ASP A 8 -17.66 8.36 -0.36
N ILE A 9 -17.43 7.32 0.44
CA ILE A 9 -16.56 7.42 1.63
C ILE A 9 -15.12 7.74 1.23
N PHE A 10 -14.57 7.05 0.23
CA PHE A 10 -13.22 7.32 -0.23
C PHE A 10 -13.06 8.73 -0.78
N LYS A 11 -14.04 9.23 -1.54
CA LYS A 11 -14.06 10.62 -2.02
C LYS A 11 -14.08 11.63 -0.87
N LYS A 12 -14.89 11.38 0.17
CA LYS A 12 -14.90 12.22 1.38
C LYS A 12 -13.58 12.20 2.11
N GLN A 13 -12.93 11.04 2.20
CA GLN A 13 -11.62 10.92 2.82
C GLN A 13 -10.55 11.66 2.00
N ILE A 14 -10.57 11.55 0.67
CA ILE A 14 -9.68 12.32 -0.22
C ILE A 14 -9.83 13.82 0.00
N ASP A 15 -11.05 14.35 0.15
CA ASP A 15 -11.27 15.78 0.43
C ASP A 15 -10.64 16.23 1.76
N VAL A 16 -10.73 15.41 2.80
CA VAL A 16 -10.08 15.68 4.10
C VAL A 16 -8.55 15.62 3.97
N GLU A 17 -8.03 14.60 3.30
CA GLU A 17 -6.58 14.44 3.10
C GLU A 17 -6.03 15.59 2.24
N GLN A 18 -6.73 16.04 1.20
CA GLN A 18 -6.28 17.17 0.37
C GLN A 18 -6.21 18.49 1.16
N LYS A 19 -7.21 18.77 1.99
CA LYS A 19 -7.18 19.94 2.89
C LYS A 19 -6.03 19.86 3.90
N THR A 20 -5.75 18.65 4.38
CA THR A 20 -4.64 18.38 5.31
C THR A 20 -3.30 18.58 4.60
N LEU A 21 -3.18 18.11 3.35
CA LEU A 21 -2.00 18.25 2.51
C LEU A 21 -1.66 19.74 2.30
N ASP A 22 -2.64 20.53 1.89
CA ASP A 22 -2.46 21.97 1.66
C ASP A 22 -2.05 22.72 2.94
N LYS A 23 -2.56 22.28 4.09
CA LYS A 23 -2.17 22.82 5.39
C LYS A 23 -0.73 22.43 5.75
N LEU A 24 -0.34 21.18 5.54
CA LEU A 24 1.00 20.67 5.84
C LEU A 24 2.08 21.34 4.99
N VAL A 25 1.79 21.63 3.71
CA VAL A 25 2.70 22.42 2.85
C VAL A 25 3.03 23.77 3.50
N LYS A 26 2.01 24.51 3.93
CA LYS A 26 2.21 25.83 4.57
C LYS A 26 2.98 25.72 5.88
N LEU A 27 2.61 24.76 6.72
CA LEU A 27 3.30 24.52 7.99
C LEU A 27 4.77 24.13 7.80
N GLU A 28 5.07 23.32 6.78
CA GLU A 28 6.45 22.98 6.41
C GLU A 28 7.24 24.21 5.97
N GLU A 29 6.67 25.08 5.14
CA GLU A 29 7.30 26.31 4.65
C GLU A 29 7.54 27.34 5.76
N GLU A 30 6.61 27.44 6.71
CA GLU A 30 6.68 28.40 7.83
C GLU A 30 7.57 27.92 8.99
N ALA A 31 7.84 26.63 9.09
CA ALA A 31 8.63 26.05 10.17
C ALA A 31 10.08 26.56 10.14
N LYS A 32 10.53 27.15 11.25
CA LYS A 32 11.89 27.68 11.40
C LYS A 32 12.87 26.61 11.87
N GLU A 33 12.39 25.66 12.66
CA GLU A 33 13.16 24.56 13.19
C GLU A 33 13.23 23.41 12.17
N THR A 34 14.44 23.04 11.75
CA THR A 34 14.68 21.98 10.78
C THR A 34 13.98 20.66 11.15
N ALA A 35 13.99 20.30 12.43
CA ALA A 35 13.40 19.06 12.89
C ALA A 35 11.86 19.05 12.80
N VAL A 36 11.22 20.21 13.05
CA VAL A 36 9.77 20.39 12.87
C VAL A 36 9.41 20.36 11.39
N ARG A 37 10.22 21.01 10.56
CA ARG A 37 10.06 20.97 9.11
C ARG A 37 10.14 19.55 8.56
N LEU A 38 11.09 18.74 9.04
CA LEU A 38 11.18 17.33 8.67
C LEU A 38 9.94 16.54 9.08
N ALA A 39 9.39 16.77 10.27
CA ALA A 39 8.16 16.11 10.71
C ALA A 39 6.94 16.49 9.83
N PHE A 40 6.82 17.76 9.43
CA PHE A 40 5.75 18.16 8.51
C PHE A 40 5.95 17.60 7.10
N MET A 41 7.20 17.52 6.64
CA MET A 41 7.52 16.89 5.35
C MET A 41 7.09 15.42 5.33
N ASP A 42 7.37 14.67 6.40
CA ASP A 42 7.00 13.27 6.57
C ASP A 42 5.47 13.08 6.47
N LEU A 43 4.73 13.80 7.32
CA LEU A 43 3.25 13.80 7.30
C LEU A 43 2.69 14.21 5.93
N ARG A 44 3.32 15.19 5.26
CA ARG A 44 2.89 15.64 3.94
C ARG A 44 3.00 14.53 2.90
N LEU A 45 4.09 13.76 2.93
CA LEU A 45 4.32 12.65 2.01
C LEU A 45 3.34 11.51 2.27
N ASP A 46 3.03 11.22 3.53
CA ASP A 46 2.03 10.22 3.90
C ASP A 46 0.61 10.59 3.49
N THR A 47 0.20 11.83 3.75
CA THR A 47 -1.10 12.34 3.30
C THR A 47 -1.22 12.23 1.77
N TRP A 48 -0.17 12.58 1.04
CA TRP A 48 -0.16 12.42 -0.41
C TRP A 48 -0.26 10.95 -0.85
N LYS A 49 0.50 10.05 -0.19
CA LYS A 49 0.43 8.60 -0.39
C LYS A 49 -0.99 8.06 -0.20
N HIS A 50 -1.70 8.50 0.85
CA HIS A 50 -3.08 8.09 1.12
C HIS A 50 -4.04 8.53 0.02
N ILE A 51 -3.94 9.77 -0.45
CA ILE A 51 -4.77 10.27 -1.56
C ILE A 51 -4.59 9.39 -2.79
N LYS A 52 -3.34 9.11 -3.18
CA LYS A 52 -3.04 8.27 -4.35
C LYS A 52 -3.52 6.84 -4.20
N PHE A 53 -3.41 6.29 -2.99
CA PHE A 53 -3.91 4.95 -2.72
C PHE A 53 -5.45 4.89 -2.84
N LEU A 54 -6.17 5.86 -2.28
CA LEU A 54 -7.64 5.94 -2.37
C LEU A 54 -8.13 6.16 -3.81
N GLU A 55 -7.45 7.02 -4.59
CA GLU A 55 -7.73 7.20 -6.02
C GLU A 55 -7.59 5.87 -6.77
N GLY A 56 -6.50 5.13 -6.55
CA GLY A 56 -6.30 3.80 -7.14
C GLY A 56 -7.34 2.78 -6.70
N MET A 57 -7.79 2.82 -5.44
CA MET A 57 -8.87 1.95 -4.97
C MET A 57 -10.21 2.27 -5.68
N ILE A 58 -10.53 3.54 -5.89
CA ILE A 58 -11.73 3.95 -6.65
C ILE A 58 -11.64 3.45 -8.10
N GLU A 59 -10.49 3.60 -8.74
CA GLU A 59 -10.26 3.10 -10.10
C GLU A 59 -10.47 1.57 -10.17
N LEU A 60 -9.90 0.81 -9.24
CA LEU A 60 -10.07 -0.65 -9.20
C LEU A 60 -11.52 -1.07 -8.95
N LEU A 61 -12.27 -0.34 -8.11
CA LEU A 61 -13.68 -0.61 -7.85
C LEU A 61 -14.58 -0.33 -9.07
N THR A 62 -14.15 0.55 -9.97
CA THR A 62 -14.92 0.99 -11.15
C THR A 62 -14.49 0.31 -12.45
N THR A 63 -13.28 -0.26 -12.48
CA THR A 63 -12.64 -0.82 -13.68
C THR A 63 -12.36 -2.30 -13.48
N THR A 64 -13.41 -3.14 -13.39
CA THR A 64 -13.22 -4.61 -13.38
C THR A 64 -13.19 -5.12 -14.83
N PRO A 65 -12.05 -5.60 -15.38
CA PRO A 65 -12.03 -6.10 -16.76
C PRO A 65 -12.64 -7.50 -16.85
N CYS A 66 -13.48 -7.72 -17.87
CA CYS A 66 -14.08 -9.02 -18.23
C CYS A 66 -13.11 -9.99 -18.94
N ASP A 67 -11.79 -9.77 -18.85
CA ASP A 67 -10.79 -10.59 -19.52
C ASP A 67 -10.16 -11.58 -18.53
N GLU A 68 -10.75 -12.77 -18.42
CA GLU A 68 -10.19 -13.90 -17.68
C GLU A 68 -9.26 -14.80 -18.54
N TRP A 69 -8.99 -14.44 -19.80
CA TRP A 69 -8.10 -15.22 -20.68
C TRP A 69 -6.63 -14.84 -20.50
N SER A 70 -6.30 -13.54 -20.46
CA SER A 70 -4.97 -13.05 -20.08
C SER A 70 -4.64 -13.37 -18.61
N ALA A 71 -5.69 -13.53 -17.82
CA ALA A 71 -5.62 -13.86 -16.41
C ALA A 71 -5.24 -15.34 -16.15
N LYS A 72 -5.62 -16.34 -16.97
CA LYS A 72 -5.38 -17.75 -16.63
C LYS A 72 -3.91 -18.21 -16.77
N VAL A 73 -3.24 -17.84 -17.86
CA VAL A 73 -1.82 -18.16 -18.10
C VAL A 73 -0.89 -17.13 -17.45
N GLY A 74 -1.34 -15.86 -17.37
CA GLY A 74 -0.68 -14.80 -16.62
C GLY A 74 -0.70 -15.03 -15.10
N ARG A 75 -1.79 -15.57 -14.53
CA ARG A 75 -1.90 -15.76 -13.06
C ARG A 75 -1.00 -16.87 -12.53
N TYR A 76 -0.68 -17.97 -13.24
CA TYR A 76 0.16 -19.04 -12.65
C TYR A 76 1.66 -18.75 -12.75
N ALA A 77 2.19 -18.51 -13.96
CA ALA A 77 3.58 -18.11 -14.14
C ALA A 77 3.85 -16.73 -13.52
N GLY A 78 2.88 -15.81 -13.63
CA GLY A 78 2.89 -14.53 -12.93
C GLY A 78 2.74 -14.69 -11.42
N ARG A 79 2.01 -15.67 -10.87
CA ARG A 79 1.97 -15.93 -9.41
C ARG A 79 3.34 -16.25 -8.88
N ILE A 80 4.03 -17.21 -9.51
CA ILE A 80 5.32 -17.71 -9.00
C ILE A 80 6.34 -16.57 -9.09
N LYS A 81 6.33 -15.81 -10.19
CA LYS A 81 7.16 -14.61 -10.31
C LYS A 81 6.81 -13.59 -9.24
N LEU A 82 5.53 -13.24 -9.10
CA LEU A 82 5.03 -12.27 -8.12
C LEU A 82 5.35 -12.67 -6.68
N GLU A 83 5.21 -13.95 -6.32
CA GLU A 83 5.60 -14.47 -5.02
C GLU A 83 7.09 -14.23 -4.74
N ARG A 84 7.96 -14.53 -5.71
CA ARG A 84 9.40 -14.28 -5.58
C ARG A 84 9.74 -12.80 -5.45
N GLU A 85 9.08 -11.94 -6.23
CA GLU A 85 9.26 -10.49 -6.12
C GLU A 85 8.78 -9.97 -4.76
N LEU A 86 7.62 -10.44 -4.27
CA LEU A 86 7.10 -10.07 -2.95
C LEU A 86 8.03 -10.55 -1.82
N GLU A 87 8.58 -11.77 -1.92
CA GLU A 87 9.58 -12.26 -0.97
C GLU A 87 10.89 -11.45 -1.02
N ALA A 88 11.29 -10.97 -2.20
CA ALA A 88 12.43 -10.08 -2.33
C ALA A 88 12.17 -8.72 -1.64
N LEU A 89 10.99 -8.14 -1.84
CA LEU A 89 10.56 -6.92 -1.15
C LEU A 89 10.55 -7.11 0.37
N VAL A 90 9.97 -8.21 0.88
CA VAL A 90 9.99 -8.53 2.33
C VAL A 90 11.41 -8.58 2.88
N LYS A 91 12.38 -9.13 2.12
CA LYS A 91 13.79 -9.15 2.53
C LYS A 91 14.41 -7.76 2.54
N ASP A 92 14.06 -6.92 1.58
CA ASP A 92 14.56 -5.54 1.52
C ASP A 92 13.98 -4.69 2.65
N GLU A 93 12.70 -4.83 2.99
CA GLU A 93 12.08 -4.25 4.20
C GLU A 93 12.86 -4.65 5.47
N GLY A 94 13.20 -5.93 5.59
CA GLY A 94 14.00 -6.43 6.72
C GLY A 94 15.40 -5.81 6.80
N LYS A 95 16.04 -5.54 5.65
CA LYS A 95 17.33 -4.82 5.60
C LYS A 95 17.15 -3.37 6.03
N MET A 96 16.10 -2.69 5.58
CA MET A 96 15.81 -1.31 5.97
C MET A 96 15.59 -1.19 7.48
N VAL A 97 14.82 -2.09 8.08
CA VAL A 97 14.65 -2.18 9.54
C VAL A 97 16.00 -2.36 10.25
N SER A 98 16.87 -3.24 9.75
CA SER A 98 18.21 -3.46 10.34
C SER A 98 19.09 -2.22 10.28
N LEU A 99 19.04 -1.46 9.19
CA LEU A 99 19.78 -0.20 9.04
C LEU A 99 19.25 0.88 9.98
N LEU A 100 17.93 0.98 10.13
CA LEU A 100 17.28 1.89 11.07
C LEU A 100 17.64 1.55 12.52
N ASP A 101 17.70 0.25 12.87
CA ASP A 101 18.19 -0.21 14.17
C ASP A 101 19.62 0.23 14.46
N GLN A 102 20.51 0.08 13.47
CA GLN A 102 21.89 0.53 13.60
C GLN A 102 21.99 2.06 13.77
N ALA A 103 21.13 2.83 13.08
CA ALA A 103 21.08 4.28 13.20
C ALA A 103 20.58 4.72 14.58
N LEU A 104 19.49 4.12 15.07
CA LEU A 104 18.89 4.41 16.38
C LEU A 104 19.87 4.17 17.54
N ASN A 105 20.75 3.18 17.42
CA ASN A 105 21.79 2.87 18.40
C ASN A 105 22.95 3.89 18.43
N LYS A 106 23.10 4.71 17.38
CA LYS A 106 24.21 5.67 17.22
C LYS A 106 23.78 7.12 17.44
N ILE A 107 22.51 7.41 17.23
CA ILE A 107 21.96 8.76 17.34
C ILE A 107 21.60 9.04 18.80
N ASN A 108 21.83 10.27 19.27
CA ASN A 108 21.40 10.75 20.59
C ASN A 108 20.32 11.83 20.52
N ASP A 109 20.13 12.44 19.35
CA ASP A 109 19.10 13.46 19.16
C ASP A 109 17.69 12.84 19.32
N PRO A 110 16.87 13.36 20.25
CA PRO A 110 15.58 12.76 20.57
C PRO A 110 14.56 12.89 19.44
N ILE A 111 14.64 13.95 18.61
CA ILE A 111 13.70 14.15 17.50
C ILE A 111 14.06 13.21 16.35
N ALA A 112 15.35 13.09 16.02
CA ALA A 112 15.82 12.13 15.04
C ALA A 112 15.48 10.68 15.46
N LYS A 113 15.59 10.35 16.75
CA LYS A 113 15.12 9.06 17.26
C LYS A 113 13.63 8.84 17.04
N LEU A 114 12.81 9.85 17.33
CA LEU A 114 11.36 9.77 17.13
C LEU A 114 11.03 9.48 15.66
N LEU A 115 11.60 10.25 14.73
CA LEU A 115 11.35 10.10 13.28
C LEU A 115 11.84 8.74 12.75
N LEU A 116 13.06 8.33 13.12
CA LEU A 116 13.61 7.04 12.69
C LEU A 116 12.86 5.85 13.29
N GLN A 117 12.34 5.99 14.51
CA GLN A 117 11.51 4.96 15.13
C GLN A 117 10.17 4.83 14.40
N HIS A 118 9.56 5.97 14.00
CA HIS A 118 8.35 5.95 13.18
C HIS A 118 8.58 5.21 11.85
N MET A 119 9.59 5.62 11.07
CA MET A 119 9.96 4.94 9.81
C MET A 119 10.17 3.45 10.02
N LYS A 120 10.89 3.06 11.08
CA LYS A 120 11.16 1.65 11.37
C LYS A 120 9.88 0.85 11.63
N ASP A 121 8.90 1.46 12.29
CA ASP A 121 7.62 0.80 12.57
C ASP A 121 6.74 0.71 11.30
N GLU A 122 6.85 1.67 10.38
CA GLU A 122 6.24 1.56 9.05
C GLU A 122 6.81 0.38 8.24
N GLU A 123 8.15 0.26 8.13
CA GLU A 123 8.75 -0.83 7.34
C GLU A 123 8.42 -2.22 7.90
N LYS A 124 8.27 -2.35 9.22
CA LYS A 124 7.78 -3.59 9.83
C LYS A 124 6.33 -3.89 9.43
N SER A 125 5.49 -2.86 9.36
CA SER A 125 4.11 -3.01 8.88
C SER A 125 4.10 -3.42 7.42
N HIS A 126 4.89 -2.77 6.56
CA HIS A 126 5.03 -3.12 5.14
C HIS A 126 5.42 -4.58 4.95
N SER A 127 6.47 -5.03 5.65
CA SER A 127 6.91 -6.44 5.63
C SER A 127 5.79 -7.41 6.04
N THR A 128 5.04 -7.05 7.08
CA THR A 128 3.90 -7.85 7.56
C THR A 128 2.78 -7.93 6.53
N ASP A 129 2.43 -6.79 5.90
CA ASP A 129 1.34 -6.73 4.93
C ASP A 129 1.70 -7.40 3.60
N LEU A 130 2.95 -7.29 3.15
CA LEU A 130 3.49 -8.07 2.03
C LEU A 130 3.41 -9.58 2.32
N GLY A 131 3.74 -10.01 3.54
CA GLY A 131 3.61 -11.40 3.96
C GLY A 131 2.16 -11.91 3.91
N LYS A 132 1.21 -11.10 4.38
CA LYS A 132 -0.24 -11.41 4.26
C LYS A 132 -0.67 -11.48 2.79
N LEU A 133 -0.19 -10.58 1.95
CA LEU A 133 -0.51 -10.59 0.51
C LEU A 133 -0.03 -11.88 -0.16
N VAL A 134 1.20 -12.35 0.14
CA VAL A 134 1.70 -13.65 -0.34
C VAL A 134 0.81 -14.81 0.13
N HIS A 135 0.22 -14.72 1.32
CA HIS A 135 -0.71 -15.73 1.82
C HIS A 135 -2.06 -15.70 1.06
N LEU A 136 -2.64 -14.51 0.87
CA LEU A 136 -3.91 -14.30 0.15
C LEU A 136 -3.79 -14.73 -1.32
N ILE A 137 -2.83 -14.14 -2.03
CA ILE A 137 -1.76 -14.86 -2.72
C ILE A 137 -2.08 -16.30 -3.04
N LYS A 138 -1.54 -17.20 -2.22
CA LYS A 138 -1.58 -18.66 -2.33
C LYS A 138 -2.97 -19.29 -2.14
N GLN A 139 -3.85 -18.64 -1.39
CA GLN A 139 -5.18 -19.18 -1.04
C GLN A 139 -6.26 -18.84 -2.06
N ALA A 140 -6.11 -17.76 -2.84
CA ALA A 140 -7.10 -17.36 -3.82
C ALA A 140 -7.30 -18.46 -4.88
N PRO A 141 -8.55 -18.90 -5.15
CA PRO A 141 -8.80 -19.87 -6.19
C PRO A 141 -8.47 -19.24 -7.55
N LEU A 142 -7.94 -20.03 -8.49
CA LEU A 142 -7.57 -19.54 -9.82
C LEU A 142 -8.79 -19.02 -10.63
N GLN A 143 -10.00 -19.43 -10.24
CA GLN A 143 -11.29 -19.00 -10.77
C GLN A 143 -12.35 -19.03 -9.63
N THR A 144 -13.28 -18.08 -9.64
CA THR A 144 -14.36 -17.97 -8.63
C THR A 144 -15.48 -19.00 -8.83
N LYS A 145 -15.65 -19.53 -10.05
CA LYS A 145 -16.63 -20.57 -10.39
C LYS A 145 -15.98 -21.80 -11.01
N LYS A 146 -16.54 -22.97 -10.72
CA LYS A 146 -16.12 -24.25 -11.32
C LYS A 146 -16.84 -24.45 -12.64
N GLY A 147 -16.09 -24.46 -13.76
CA GLY A 147 -16.61 -24.82 -15.07
C GLY A 147 -17.17 -26.25 -15.12
N GLN A 148 -18.11 -26.53 -16.04
CA GLN A 148 -18.68 -27.87 -16.22
C GLN A 148 -17.63 -28.87 -16.76
N LYS A 149 -16.70 -28.38 -17.58
CA LYS A 149 -15.48 -29.06 -18.03
C LYS A 149 -14.25 -28.34 -17.48
N GLY A 150 -13.11 -29.03 -17.40
CA GLY A 150 -11.85 -28.43 -16.93
C GLY A 150 -11.36 -27.22 -17.75
N THR A 151 -11.95 -27.00 -18.92
CA THR A 151 -11.69 -25.88 -19.84
C THR A 151 -12.72 -24.76 -19.75
N ASP A 152 -13.86 -24.98 -19.11
CA ASP A 152 -14.97 -24.02 -19.17
C ASP A 152 -14.70 -22.80 -18.30
N ILE A 153 -15.05 -21.64 -18.83
CA ILE A 153 -14.93 -20.33 -18.19
C ILE A 153 -16.36 -19.90 -17.82
N VAL A 154 -16.59 -19.53 -16.57
CA VAL A 154 -17.92 -19.17 -16.07
C VAL A 154 -17.86 -17.81 -15.39
N CYS A 155 -18.45 -16.81 -16.02
CA CYS A 155 -18.62 -15.48 -15.43
C CYS A 155 -19.84 -15.45 -14.49
N ASP A 156 -19.88 -14.48 -13.57
CA ASP A 156 -21.14 -14.07 -12.96
C ASP A 156 -21.98 -13.31 -14.00
N PRO A 157 -23.24 -13.69 -14.24
CA PRO A 157 -24.14 -12.83 -14.98
C PRO A 157 -24.40 -11.59 -14.11
N GLU A 158 -24.37 -10.42 -14.73
CA GLU A 158 -24.74 -9.13 -14.12
C GLU A 158 -26.04 -9.21 -13.32
#